data_AF-W8S863-F1
#
_entry.id   AF-W8S863-F1
#
_cell.length_a   1.000
_cell.length_b   1.000
_cell.length_c   1.000
_cell.angle_alpha   90.00
_cell.angle_beta   90.00
_cell.angle_gamma   90.00
#
_symmetry.space_group_name_H-M   'P 1'
#
loop_
_entity.id
_entity.type
_entity.pdbx_description
1 polymer ?
#
loop_
_entity_poly.entity_id
_entity_poly.type
_entity_poly.pdbx_seq_one_letter_code
_entity_poly.pdbx_strand_id
1 'polypeptide(L)'
;MDRLSIVLTLMTGAVLTGSLTVAAFSLGYYGWPAVIFAAVVGFIASWPVAYLISRWIKRSDPAWTDRKPQQSRIVPDPDAPEV
;
A
#
# COMPACT_ATOMS: atom_id res chain seq x y z
N MET A 1 -3.78 -9.64 -3.59
CA MET A 1 -3.87 -8.17 -3.51
C MET A 1 -5.27 -7.78 -3.93
N ASP A 2 -6.01 -7.11 -3.06
CA ASP A 2 -7.37 -6.64 -3.36
C ASP A 2 -7.28 -5.45 -4.31
N ARG A 3 -8.26 -5.23 -5.20
CA ARG A 3 -8.25 -4.13 -6.20
C ARG A 3 -7.98 -2.75 -5.57
N LEU A 4 -8.43 -2.57 -4.32
CA LEU A 4 -8.18 -1.40 -3.49
C LEU A 4 -6.69 -1.16 -3.19
N SER A 5 -5.92 -2.23 -2.96
CA SER A 5 -4.49 -2.12 -2.62
C SER A 5 -3.63 -1.60 -3.77
N ILE A 6 -4.03 -1.83 -5.03
CA ILE A 6 -3.33 -1.31 -6.22
C ILE A 6 -3.51 0.21 -6.36
N VAL A 7 -4.72 0.72 -6.12
CA VAL A 7 -4.98 2.17 -6.16
C VAL A 7 -4.23 2.86 -5.03
N LEU A 8 -4.22 2.25 -3.84
CA LEU A 8 -3.48 2.76 -2.68
C LEU A 8 -1.98 2.81 -2.92
N THR A 9 -1.37 1.82 -3.59
CA THR A 9 0.07 1.87 -3.88
C THR A 9 0.46 3.09 -4.72
N LEU A 10 -0.38 3.50 -5.68
CA LEU A 10 -0.08 4.64 -6.55
C LEU A 10 -0.12 5.97 -5.77
N MET A 11 -1.17 6.17 -4.96
CA MET A 11 -1.30 7.39 -4.15
C MET A 11 -0.23 7.44 -3.04
N THR A 12 0.02 6.31 -2.39
CA THR A 12 1.04 6.22 -1.32
C THR A 12 2.44 6.46 -1.88
N GLY A 13 2.74 5.92 -3.06
CA GLY A 13 4.01 6.15 -3.75
C GLY A 13 4.22 7.62 -4.12
N ALA A 14 3.19 8.30 -4.65
CA ALA A 14 3.27 9.72 -4.99
C ALA A 14 3.48 10.59 -3.73
N VAL A 15 2.73 10.34 -2.65
CA VAL A 15 2.85 11.09 -1.39
C VAL A 15 4.21 10.85 -0.73
N LEU A 16 4.69 9.61 -0.68
CA LEU A 16 6.01 9.29 -0.13
C LEU A 16 7.14 9.95 -0.93
N THR A 17 7.07 9.87 -2.25
CA THR A 17 8.08 10.46 -3.13
C THR A 17 8.11 11.99 -2.98
N GLY A 18 6.93 12.63 -2.99
CA GLY A 18 6.81 14.07 -2.81
C GLY A 18 7.31 14.53 -1.44
N SER A 19 6.90 13.85 -0.37
CA SER A 19 7.33 14.20 1.00
C SER A 19 8.84 13.99 1.21
N LEU A 20 9.42 12.90 0.69
CA LEU A 20 10.88 12.69 0.70
C LEU A 20 11.62 13.77 -0.09
N THR A 21 11.10 14.17 -1.25
CA THR A 21 11.73 15.22 -2.06
C THR A 21 11.70 16.56 -1.33
N VAL A 22 10.56 16.92 -0.74
CA VAL A 22 10.42 18.14 0.06
C VAL A 22 11.38 18.11 1.25
N ALA A 23 11.45 17.00 1.98
CA ALA A 23 12.37 16.86 3.11
C ALA A 23 13.85 17.00 2.68
N ALA A 24 14.23 16.40 1.54
CA ALA A 24 15.59 16.52 1.01
C ALA A 24 15.93 17.97 0.64
N PHE A 25 15.00 18.69 0.01
CA PHE A 25 15.17 20.11 -0.31
C PHE A 25 15.20 20.99 0.95
N SER A 26 14.39 20.67 1.97
CA SER A 26 14.43 21.36 3.27
C SER A 26 15.77 21.19 4.00
N LEU A 27 16.47 20.07 3.78
CA LEU A 27 17.81 19.81 4.32
C LEU A 27 18.94 20.48 3.50
N GLY A 28 18.60 21.23 2.45
CA GLY A 28 19.55 21.93 1.61
C GLY A 28 20.14 21.09 0.48
N TYR A 29 19.66 19.86 0.27
CA TYR A 29 20.09 19.02 -0.86
C TYR A 29 19.37 19.43 -2.14
N TYR A 30 19.86 20.50 -2.76
CA TYR A 30 19.34 20.96 -4.05
C TYR A 30 20.01 20.22 -5.21
N GLY A 31 19.18 19.60 -6.05
CA GLY A 31 19.64 19.00 -7.31
C GLY A 31 18.87 17.77 -7.75
N TRP A 32 19.05 17.41 -9.02
CA TRP A 32 18.51 16.20 -9.62
C TRP A 32 18.82 14.90 -8.85
N PRO A 33 20.01 14.72 -8.23
CA PRO A 33 20.29 13.51 -7.45
C PRO A 33 19.34 13.29 -6.27
N ALA A 34 18.93 14.37 -5.58
CA ALA A 34 18.01 14.28 -4.45
C ALA A 34 16.61 13.82 -4.89
N VAL A 35 16.15 14.31 -6.04
CA VAL A 35 14.86 13.89 -6.64
C VAL A 35 14.90 12.42 -7.05
N ILE A 36 15.98 12.00 -7.72
CA ILE A 36 16.15 10.60 -8.13
C ILE A 36 16.20 9.69 -6.90
N PHE A 37 16.93 10.08 -5.86
CA PHE A 37 17.01 9.32 -4.62
C PHE A 37 15.65 9.23 -3.93
N ALA A 38 14.92 10.35 -3.80
CA ALA A 38 13.58 10.38 -3.22
C ALA A 38 12.58 9.54 -4.02
N ALA A 39 12.67 9.53 -5.36
CA ALA A 39 11.84 8.70 -6.21
C ALA A 39 12.14 7.20 -6.04
N VAL A 40 13.41 6.81 -6.03
CA VAL A 40 13.81 5.41 -5.84
C VAL A 40 13.41 4.92 -4.45
N VAL A 41 13.71 5.68 -3.41
CA VAL A 41 13.36 5.33 -2.03
C VAL A 41 11.85 5.33 -1.84
N GLY A 42 11.13 6.33 -2.36
CA GLY A 42 9.68 6.42 -2.31
C GLY A 42 8.99 5.26 -3.02
N PHE A 43 9.52 4.84 -4.17
CA PHE A 43 8.99 3.69 -4.91
C PHE A 43 9.20 2.37 -4.15
N ILE A 44 10.41 2.13 -3.63
CA ILE A 44 10.71 0.92 -2.85
C ILE A 44 9.89 0.90 -1.56
N ALA A 45 9.76 2.04 -0.87
CA ALA A 45 9.00 2.16 0.37
C ALA A 45 7.48 2.10 0.13
N SER A 46 6.99 2.40 -1.07
CA SER A 46 5.55 2.39 -1.36
C SER A 46 4.90 1.03 -1.12
N TRP A 47 5.60 -0.06 -1.44
CA TRP A 47 5.07 -1.42 -1.28
C TRP A 47 4.88 -1.82 0.18
N PRO A 48 5.90 -1.77 1.07
CA PRO A 48 5.70 -2.11 2.48
C PRO A 48 4.72 -1.16 3.17
N VAL A 49 4.74 0.13 2.83
CA VAL A 49 3.82 1.12 3.42
C VAL A 49 2.37 0.85 3.00
N ALA A 50 2.10 0.58 1.72
CA ALA A 50 0.75 0.24 1.27
C ALA A 50 0.23 -1.06 1.91
N TYR A 51 1.10 -2.05 2.11
CA TYR A 51 0.75 -3.28 2.82
C TYR A 51 0.40 -3.02 4.30
N LEU A 52 1.18 -2.17 4.99
CA LEU A 52 0.90 -1.78 6.37
C LEU A 52 -0.39 -0.99 6.49
N ILE A 53 -0.64 -0.03 5.60
CA ILE A 53 -1.89 0.74 5.56
C ILE A 53 -3.08 -0.19 5.31
N SER A 54 -2.97 -1.14 4.37
CA SER A 54 -4.01 -2.15 4.13
C SER A 54 -4.33 -2.96 5.39
N ARG A 55 -3.30 -3.38 6.13
CA ARG A 55 -3.47 -4.12 7.38
C ARG A 55 -4.04 -3.26 8.50
N TRP A 56 -3.71 -1.98 8.54
CA TRP A 56 -4.18 -1.03 9.55
C TRP A 56 -5.67 -0.69 9.34
N ILE A 57 -6.07 -0.45 8.09
CA ILE A 57 -7.47 -0.23 7.71
C ILE A 57 -8.31 -1.46 8.09
N LYS A 58 -7.87 -2.67 7.72
CA LYS A 58 -8.58 -3.93 8.06
C LYS A 58 -8.69 -4.20 9.56
N ARG A 59 -7.80 -3.65 10.39
CA ARG A 59 -7.86 -3.77 11.86
C ARG A 59 -8.75 -2.73 12.51
N SER A 60 -8.91 -1.57 11.87
CA SER A 60 -9.57 -0.40 12.46
C SER A 60 -11.03 -0.26 12.03
N ASP A 61 -11.52 -1.16 11.17
CA ASP A 61 -12.88 -1.11 10.64
C ASP A 61 -13.79 -2.10 11.40
N PRO A 62 -14.67 -1.61 12.31
CA PRO A 62 -15.58 -2.45 13.09
C PRO A 62 -16.75 -3.01 12.25
N ALA A 63 -16.99 -2.48 11.04
CA ALA A 63 -17.96 -3.03 10.09
C ALA A 63 -17.35 -4.11 9.18
N TRP A 64 -16.05 -4.40 9.33
CA TRP A 64 -15.37 -5.47 8.63
C TRP A 64 -15.74 -6.83 9.24
N THR A 65 -16.91 -7.35 8.87
CA THR A 65 -17.20 -8.78 9.01
C THR A 65 -16.12 -9.53 8.25
N ASP A 66 -15.42 -10.45 8.91
CA ASP A 66 -14.43 -11.38 8.35
C ASP A 66 -15.02 -12.24 7.20
N ARG A 67 -15.40 -11.64 6.08
CA ARG A 67 -15.42 -12.33 4.79
C ARG A 67 -13.97 -12.41 4.36
N LYS A 68 -13.22 -13.30 5.03
CA LYS A 68 -11.95 -13.79 4.55
C LYS A 68 -12.20 -14.15 3.07
N PRO A 69 -11.51 -13.52 2.09
CA PRO A 69 -11.49 -14.09 0.76
C PRO A 69 -10.92 -15.48 0.97
N GLN A 70 -11.75 -16.48 0.64
CA GLN A 70 -11.53 -17.90 0.82
C GLN A 70 -10.04 -18.22 0.61
N GLN A 71 -9.29 -18.23 1.71
CA GLN A 71 -7.92 -18.69 1.72
C GLN A 71 -8.04 -20.16 1.42
N SER A 72 -7.83 -20.52 0.16
CA SER A 72 -7.24 -21.78 -0.26
C SER A 72 -7.59 -22.97 0.65
N ARG A 73 -8.88 -23.27 0.84
CA ARG A 73 -9.22 -24.63 1.26
C ARG A 73 -8.99 -25.48 0.02
N ILE A 74 -8.13 -26.48 0.16
CA ILE A 74 -7.91 -27.53 -0.86
C ILE A 74 -9.23 -28.26 -1.18
N VAL A 75 -10.24 -28.13 -0.31
CA VAL A 75 -11.58 -28.68 -0.47
C VAL A 75 -12.61 -27.54 -0.64
N PRO A 76 -13.34 -27.48 -1.76
CA PRO A 76 -14.49 -26.59 -1.94
C PRO A 76 -15.57 -26.89 -0.89
N ASP A 77 -16.18 -25.83 -0.35
CA ASP A 77 -17.28 -25.94 0.61
C ASP A 77 -18.57 -26.27 -0.16
N PRO A 78 -19.20 -27.46 0.01
CA PRO A 78 -20.35 -27.88 -0.79
C PRO A 78 -21.60 -27.01 -0.55
N ASP A 79 -21.65 -26.33 0.60
CA ASP A 79 -22.79 -25.50 1.00
C ASP A 79 -22.59 -24.00 0.69
N ALA A 80 -21.52 -23.64 -0.03
CA ALA A 80 -21.34 -22.27 -0.48
C ALA A 80 -22.30 -21.96 -1.65
N PRO A 81 -23.01 -20.82 -1.64
CA PRO A 81 -23.87 -20.43 -2.75
C PRO A 81 -23.03 -20.27 -4.02
N GLU A 82 -23.39 -21.04 -5.04
CA GLU A 82 -22.78 -21.02 -6.36
C GLU A 82 -22.99 -19.62 -6.98
N VAL A 83 -21.89 -18.95 -7.35
CA VAL A 83 -21.90 -17.67 -8.08
C VAL A 83 -21.18 -17.82 -9.41
#